data_AF-A0A8J9ZFH0-F1
#
_entry.id   AF-A0A8J9ZFH0-F1
#
_cell.length_a   1.000
_cell.length_b   1.000
_cell.length_c   1.000
_cell.angle_alpha   90.00
_cell.angle_beta   90.00
_cell.angle_gamma   90.00
#
_symmetry.space_group_name_H-M   'P 1'
#
loop_
_entity.id
_entity.type
_entity.pdbx_description
1 polymer ?
#
loop_
_entity_poly.entity_id
_entity_poly.type
_entity_poly.pdbx_seq_one_letter_code
_entity_poly.pdbx_strand_id
1 'polypeptide(L)'
;MEASRSHHHDKPWLTAEVKSLIHRRQQAFAGRGNVDSTWKYYRNKVQRKIRHLKETYYNSKVKSLKKDNAAKWHKEIKSMINASRNEPVIHIDGFDPTDKRGIANAINKSLGAVIQSLPAIDVASLPAYLPSFPAPYVQPWDVYKELLNVKTRKAAGPDGIPGKIIKEFAYELSAIV
;
A
#
# COMPACT_ATOMS: atom_id res chain seq x y z
N MET A 1 -20.92 34.29 11.32
CA MET A 1 -19.69 33.72 10.69
C MET A 1 -19.88 32.21 10.62
N GLU A 2 -20.18 31.65 9.45
CA GLU A 2 -20.41 30.22 9.29
C GLU A 2 -19.08 29.44 9.37
N ALA A 3 -19.01 28.49 10.31
CA ALA A 3 -17.90 27.56 10.42
C ALA A 3 -17.98 26.54 9.27
N SER A 4 -17.02 26.58 8.36
CA SER A 4 -16.90 25.59 7.27
C SER A 4 -16.67 24.20 7.87
N ARG A 5 -17.62 23.27 7.65
CA ARG A 5 -17.58 21.89 8.17
C ARG A 5 -16.38 21.12 7.64
N SER A 6 -15.84 20.23 8.47
CA SER A 6 -14.80 19.28 8.06
C SER A 6 -15.40 18.20 7.14
N HIS A 7 -14.79 17.98 5.98
CA HIS A 7 -15.17 16.95 5.01
C HIS A 7 -14.28 15.71 5.23
N HIS A 8 -14.81 14.51 5.01
CA HIS A 8 -14.07 13.26 5.25
C HIS A 8 -12.83 13.07 4.34
N HIS A 9 -12.79 13.78 3.21
CA HIS A 9 -11.61 13.88 2.33
C HIS A 9 -10.67 15.04 2.67
N ASP A 10 -10.94 15.81 3.72
CA ASP A 10 -10.01 16.83 4.17
C ASP A 10 -8.70 16.19 4.62
N LYS A 11 -7.63 16.93 4.39
CA LYS A 11 -6.32 16.53 4.91
C LYS A 11 -6.37 16.51 6.43
N PRO A 12 -5.65 15.58 7.08
CA PRO A 12 -5.73 15.42 8.54
C PRO A 12 -5.18 16.62 9.33
N TRP A 13 -4.45 17.53 8.66
CA TRP A 13 -3.96 18.78 9.23
C TRP A 13 -4.83 20.00 8.86
N LEU A 14 -5.88 19.84 8.04
CA LEU A 14 -6.71 20.95 7.56
C LEU A 14 -7.74 21.34 8.63
N THR A 15 -7.85 22.64 8.90
CA THR A 15 -8.79 23.19 9.88
C THR A 15 -9.81 24.11 9.22
N ALA A 16 -10.96 24.31 9.86
CA ALA A 16 -12.00 25.25 9.42
C ALA A 16 -11.45 26.69 9.27
N GLU A 17 -10.51 27.09 10.13
CA GLU A 17 -9.82 28.37 10.06
C GLU A 17 -9.09 28.53 8.71
N VAL A 18 -8.30 27.55 8.28
CA VAL A 18 -7.59 27.61 7.00
C VAL A 18 -8.55 27.60 5.82
N LYS A 19 -9.65 26.84 5.88
CA LYS A 19 -10.70 26.89 4.86
C LYS A 19 -11.28 28.30 4.73
N SER A 20 -11.55 28.97 5.84
CA SER A 20 -12.04 30.35 5.84
C SER A 20 -11.03 31.32 5.21
N LEU A 21 -9.73 31.14 5.47
CA LEU A 21 -8.67 31.96 4.88
C LEU A 21 -8.52 31.70 3.37
N ILE A 22 -8.67 30.45 2.93
CA ILE A 22 -8.70 30.08 1.50
C ILE A 22 -9.88 30.75 0.80
N HIS A 23 -11.06 30.76 1.43
CA HIS A 23 -12.24 31.42 0.89
C HIS A 23 -12.04 32.93 0.76
N ARG A 24 -11.55 33.60 1.82
CA ARG A 24 -11.22 35.04 1.78
C ARG A 24 -10.17 35.36 0.70
N ARG A 25 -9.17 34.50 0.52
CA ARG A 25 -8.19 34.63 -0.56
C ARG A 25 -8.88 34.54 -1.94
N GLN A 26 -9.79 33.60 -2.14
CA GLN A 26 -10.51 33.44 -3.40
C GLN A 26 -11.43 34.64 -3.69
N GLN A 27 -12.12 35.15 -2.68
CA GLN A 27 -12.93 36.37 -2.79
C GLN A 27 -12.07 37.59 -3.18
N ALA A 28 -10.94 37.79 -2.51
CA ALA A 28 -10.00 38.87 -2.85
C ALA A 28 -9.45 38.71 -4.30
N PHE A 29 -9.20 37.48 -4.74
CA PHE A 29 -8.78 37.22 -6.13
C PHE A 29 -9.86 37.59 -7.14
N ALA A 30 -11.13 37.30 -6.85
CA ALA A 30 -12.23 37.59 -7.75
C ALA A 30 -12.42 39.11 -7.99
N GLY A 31 -11.99 39.96 -7.06
CA GLY A 31 -12.10 41.41 -7.18
C GLY A 31 -11.14 42.03 -8.20
N ARG A 32 -9.83 41.95 -7.94
CA ARG A 32 -8.78 42.54 -8.81
C ARG A 32 -7.66 41.56 -9.15
N GLY A 33 -7.86 40.27 -8.99
CA GLY A 33 -6.86 39.25 -9.33
C GLY A 33 -5.59 39.35 -8.47
N ASN A 34 -4.44 39.08 -9.09
CA ASN A 34 -3.14 38.97 -8.40
C ASN A 34 -2.51 40.33 -8.01
N VAL A 35 -3.02 41.45 -8.53
CA VAL A 35 -2.53 42.80 -8.23
C VAL A 35 -3.07 43.34 -6.91
N ASP A 36 -4.15 42.77 -6.39
CA ASP A 36 -4.74 43.14 -5.11
C ASP A 36 -3.79 42.84 -3.93
N SER A 37 -3.47 43.87 -3.13
CA SER A 37 -2.68 43.74 -1.90
C SER A 37 -3.37 42.85 -0.87
N THR A 38 -4.71 42.87 -0.84
CA THR A 38 -5.56 42.02 0.02
C THR A 38 -5.42 40.56 -0.37
N TRP A 39 -5.39 40.26 -1.68
CA TRP A 39 -5.12 38.92 -2.16
C TRP A 39 -3.72 38.45 -1.77
N LYS A 40 -2.68 39.28 -1.97
CA LYS A 40 -1.30 38.95 -1.58
C LYS A 40 -1.19 38.68 -0.08
N TYR A 41 -1.86 39.48 0.74
CA TYR A 41 -1.95 39.29 2.19
C TYR A 41 -2.56 37.93 2.54
N TYR A 42 -3.76 37.61 2.02
CA TYR A 42 -4.41 36.34 2.31
C TYR A 42 -3.64 35.14 1.73
N ARG A 43 -3.01 35.27 0.56
CA ARG A 43 -2.12 34.24 -0.02
C ARG A 43 -0.99 33.88 0.94
N ASN A 44 -0.28 34.90 1.44
CA ASN A 44 0.84 34.69 2.35
C ASN A 44 0.38 34.16 3.72
N LYS A 45 -0.77 34.66 4.22
CA LYS A 45 -1.38 34.17 5.46
C LYS A 45 -1.77 32.68 5.37
N VAL A 46 -2.42 32.29 4.27
CA VAL A 46 -2.76 30.88 3.98
C VAL A 46 -1.50 30.03 3.91
N GLN A 47 -0.47 30.46 3.19
CA GLN A 47 0.79 29.71 3.06
C GLN A 47 1.48 29.49 4.41
N ARG A 48 1.61 30.54 5.23
CA ARG A 48 2.20 30.44 6.58
C ARG A 48 1.40 29.49 7.46
N LYS A 49 0.07 29.62 7.46
CA LYS A 49 -0.80 28.77 8.28
C LYS A 49 -0.75 27.29 7.84
N ILE A 50 -0.77 27.02 6.52
CA ILE A 50 -0.63 25.65 5.99
C ILE A 50 0.74 25.06 6.36
N ARG A 51 1.83 25.83 6.23
CA ARG A 51 3.17 25.37 6.62
C ARG A 51 3.20 24.97 8.09
N HIS A 52 2.71 25.85 8.95
CA HIS A 52 2.64 25.62 10.39
C HIS A 52 1.83 24.36 10.72
N LEU A 53 0.61 24.21 10.17
CA LEU A 53 -0.22 23.02 10.42
C LEU A 53 0.42 21.72 9.95
N LYS A 54 1.09 21.73 8.78
CA LYS A 54 1.83 20.56 8.29
C LYS A 54 2.97 20.18 9.22
N GLU A 55 3.72 21.16 9.72
CA GLU A 55 4.83 20.96 10.66
C GLU A 55 4.35 20.43 12.00
N THR A 56 3.30 21.04 12.58
CA THR A 56 2.68 20.58 13.82
C THR A 56 2.15 19.16 13.68
N TYR A 57 1.46 18.83 12.57
CA TYR A 57 0.98 17.48 12.31
C TYR A 57 2.11 16.46 12.20
N TYR A 58 3.16 16.81 11.44
CA TYR A 58 4.31 15.95 11.27
C TYR A 58 5.00 15.66 12.61
N ASN A 59 5.30 16.70 13.39
CA ASN A 59 6.02 16.58 14.65
C ASN A 59 5.21 15.83 15.71
N SER A 60 3.89 16.05 15.79
CA SER A 60 3.04 15.42 16.80
C SER A 60 2.62 13.99 16.48
N LYS A 61 2.41 13.66 15.20
CA LYS A 61 1.75 12.39 14.82
C LYS A 61 2.56 11.50 13.88
N VAL A 62 3.46 12.07 13.06
CA VAL A 62 4.17 11.31 12.01
C VAL A 62 5.61 10.99 12.40
N LYS A 63 6.30 11.91 13.09
CA LYS A 63 7.74 11.80 13.36
C LYS A 63 8.14 10.52 14.10
N SER A 64 7.41 10.14 15.15
CA SER A 64 7.68 8.91 15.94
C SER A 64 7.45 7.63 15.14
N LEU A 65 6.46 7.63 14.24
CA LEU A 65 6.11 6.45 13.42
C LEU A 65 7.27 5.96 12.55
N LYS A 66 8.23 6.83 12.21
CA LYS A 66 9.39 6.42 11.41
C LYS A 66 10.18 5.29 12.07
N LYS A 67 10.26 5.30 13.41
CA LYS A 67 10.96 4.29 14.20
C LYS A 67 10.02 3.14 14.59
N ASP A 68 8.81 3.48 15.04
CA ASP A 68 7.92 2.51 15.67
C ASP A 68 7.06 1.71 14.68
N ASN A 69 6.73 2.30 13.52
CA ASN A 69 5.84 1.70 12.53
C ASN A 69 6.05 2.31 11.14
N ALA A 70 7.08 1.84 10.43
CA ALA A 70 7.46 2.34 9.11
C ALA A 70 6.32 2.28 8.07
N ALA A 71 5.46 1.25 8.13
CA ALA A 71 4.31 1.12 7.23
C ALA A 71 3.27 2.23 7.46
N LYS A 72 2.93 2.51 8.72
CA LYS A 72 2.02 3.60 9.08
C LYS A 72 2.65 4.96 8.78
N TRP A 73 3.95 5.13 9.02
CA TRP A 73 4.69 6.33 8.64
C TRP A 73 4.56 6.61 7.14
N HIS A 74 4.85 5.65 6.27
CA HIS A 74 4.72 5.79 4.82
C HIS A 74 3.28 6.14 4.40
N LYS A 75 2.26 5.54 5.04
CA LYS A 75 0.85 5.86 4.79
C LYS A 75 0.51 7.32 5.12
N GLU A 76 0.96 7.80 6.27
CA GLU A 76 0.75 9.19 6.71
C GLU A 76 1.46 10.20 5.80
N ILE A 77 2.70 9.90 5.37
CA ILE A 77 3.43 10.74 4.41
C ILE A 77 2.71 10.83 3.07
N LYS A 78 2.25 9.70 2.50
CA LYS A 78 1.49 9.68 1.24
C LYS A 78 0.21 10.53 1.33
N SER A 79 -0.49 10.46 2.47
CA SER A 79 -1.65 11.29 2.76
C SER A 79 -1.31 12.80 2.80
N MET A 80 -0.18 13.18 3.41
CA MET A 80 0.24 14.58 3.50
C MET A 80 0.58 15.22 2.15
N ILE A 81 1.22 14.48 1.25
CA ILE A 81 1.72 14.98 -0.03
C ILE A 81 0.70 14.90 -1.17
N ASN A 82 -0.52 14.41 -0.91
CA ASN A 82 -1.48 14.06 -1.97
C ASN A 82 -0.83 13.15 -3.02
N ALA A 83 -0.06 12.16 -2.59
CA ALA A 83 0.34 11.10 -3.51
C ALA A 83 -0.93 10.33 -3.84
N SER A 84 -1.61 10.73 -4.93
CA SER A 84 -2.65 9.91 -5.52
C SER A 84 -2.00 8.57 -5.85
N ARG A 85 -2.79 7.50 -5.71
CA ARG A 85 -2.46 6.27 -6.43
C ARG A 85 -2.68 6.58 -7.90
N ASN A 86 -1.71 7.24 -8.54
CA ASN A 86 -1.55 7.04 -9.96
C ASN A 86 -1.08 5.59 -10.06
N GLU A 87 -2.06 4.69 -10.23
CA GLU A 87 -1.73 3.33 -10.63
C GLU A 87 -0.95 3.49 -11.94
N PRO A 88 0.28 2.96 -12.03
CA PRO A 88 1.01 3.01 -13.28
C PRO A 88 0.15 2.33 -14.34
N VAL A 89 -0.16 3.07 -15.39
CA VAL A 89 -0.92 2.55 -16.52
C VAL A 89 0.03 1.65 -17.32
N ILE A 90 -0.29 0.36 -17.37
CA ILE A 90 0.47 -0.60 -18.17
C ILE A 90 -0.10 -0.56 -19.57
N HIS A 91 0.69 -0.09 -20.53
CA HIS A 91 0.31 -0.11 -21.94
C HIS A 91 0.78 -1.42 -22.57
N ILE A 92 -0.15 -2.12 -23.21
CA ILE A 92 0.11 -3.30 -24.04
C ILE A 92 -0.55 -3.05 -25.38
N ASP A 93 0.19 -3.27 -26.48
CA ASP A 93 -0.33 -3.05 -27.82
C ASP A 93 -1.60 -3.89 -28.07
N GLY A 94 -2.65 -3.23 -28.58
CA GLY A 94 -3.94 -3.86 -28.85
C GLY A 94 -4.86 -4.02 -27.63
N PHE A 95 -4.49 -3.54 -26.45
CA PHE A 95 -5.35 -3.55 -25.26
C PHE A 95 -5.68 -2.13 -24.79
N ASP A 96 -6.94 -1.93 -24.39
CA ASP A 96 -7.37 -0.70 -23.72
C ASP A 96 -6.68 -0.61 -22.35
N PRO A 97 -5.99 0.50 -22.02
CA PRO A 97 -5.32 0.69 -20.73
C PRO A 97 -6.24 0.58 -19.51
N THR A 98 -7.56 0.68 -19.69
CA THR A 98 -8.57 0.52 -18.65
C THR A 98 -8.99 -0.93 -18.42
N ASP A 99 -8.75 -1.82 -19.40
CA ASP A 99 -9.06 -3.25 -19.29
C ASP A 99 -7.97 -4.00 -18.51
N LYS A 100 -8.02 -3.87 -17.18
CA LYS A 100 -7.09 -4.53 -16.27
C LYS A 100 -7.05 -6.05 -16.45
N ARG A 101 -8.17 -6.67 -16.84
CA ARG A 101 -8.27 -8.13 -16.99
C ARG A 101 -7.62 -8.57 -18.30
N GLY A 102 -7.89 -7.87 -19.40
CA GLY A 102 -7.23 -8.09 -20.69
C GLY A 102 -5.72 -7.95 -20.59
N ILE A 103 -5.25 -6.86 -19.97
CA ILE A 103 -3.83 -6.61 -19.72
C ILE A 103 -3.20 -7.75 -18.92
N ALA A 104 -3.83 -8.16 -17.80
CA ALA A 104 -3.31 -9.25 -16.97
C ALA A 104 -3.22 -10.58 -17.74
N ASN A 105 -4.23 -10.89 -18.55
CA ASN A 105 -4.24 -12.09 -19.38
C ASN A 105 -3.16 -12.04 -20.46
N ALA A 106 -2.94 -10.89 -21.09
CA ALA A 106 -1.88 -10.71 -22.09
C ALA A 106 -0.48 -10.94 -21.48
N ILE A 107 -0.22 -10.40 -20.29
CA ILE A 107 1.02 -10.63 -19.54
C ILE A 107 1.17 -12.10 -19.18
N ASN A 108 0.12 -12.73 -18.63
CA ASN A 108 0.18 -14.15 -18.28
C ASN A 108 0.42 -15.03 -19.50
N LYS A 109 -0.17 -14.69 -20.66
CA LYS A 109 0.05 -15.41 -21.90
C LYS A 109 1.49 -15.27 -22.40
N SER A 110 2.09 -14.08 -22.33
CA SER A 110 3.48 -13.88 -22.76
C SER A 110 4.47 -14.62 -21.84
N LEU A 111 4.29 -14.52 -20.52
CA LEU A 111 5.10 -15.26 -19.55
C LEU A 111 4.91 -16.78 -19.70
N GLY A 112 3.68 -17.22 -19.90
CA GLY A 112 3.37 -18.63 -20.18
C GLY A 112 4.04 -19.14 -21.44
N ALA A 113 4.06 -18.35 -22.52
CA ALA A 113 4.74 -18.70 -23.76
C ALA A 113 6.27 -18.84 -23.57
N VAL A 114 6.89 -17.94 -22.80
CA VAL A 114 8.32 -18.04 -22.46
C VAL A 114 8.59 -19.33 -21.70
N ILE A 115 7.78 -19.66 -20.69
CA ILE A 115 7.95 -20.89 -19.90
C ILE A 115 7.75 -22.13 -20.78
N GLN A 116 6.76 -22.14 -21.66
CA GLN A 116 6.49 -23.25 -22.58
C GLN A 116 7.60 -23.43 -23.63
N SER A 117 8.35 -22.37 -23.94
CA SER A 117 9.50 -22.46 -24.85
C SER A 117 10.73 -23.12 -24.23
N LEU A 118 10.77 -23.26 -22.90
CA LEU A 118 11.86 -23.94 -22.23
C LEU A 118 11.74 -25.46 -22.47
N PRO A 119 12.86 -26.16 -22.74
CA PRO A 119 12.84 -27.61 -22.86
C PRO A 119 12.38 -28.24 -21.54
N ALA A 120 11.68 -29.37 -21.65
CA ALA A 120 11.36 -30.18 -20.48
C ALA A 120 12.66 -30.56 -19.75
N ILE A 121 12.63 -30.53 -18.41
CA ILE A 121 13.77 -30.96 -17.60
C ILE A 121 14.04 -32.43 -17.93
N ASP A 122 15.22 -32.72 -18.45
CA ASP A 122 15.67 -34.09 -18.65
C ASP A 122 16.03 -34.69 -17.28
N VAL A 123 15.09 -35.44 -16.72
CA VAL A 123 15.20 -36.10 -15.42
C VAL A 123 16.38 -37.09 -15.40
N ALA A 124 16.77 -37.66 -16.55
CA ALA A 124 17.89 -38.57 -16.65
C ALA A 124 19.25 -37.83 -16.66
N SER A 125 19.28 -36.58 -17.11
CA SER A 125 20.45 -35.70 -17.03
C SER A 125 20.65 -35.04 -15.67
N LEU A 126 19.61 -35.06 -14.81
CA LEU A 126 19.74 -34.53 -13.46
C LEU A 126 20.80 -35.36 -12.73
N PRO A 127 21.79 -34.73 -12.09
CA PRO A 127 22.70 -35.47 -11.24
C PRO A 127 21.85 -36.26 -10.25
N ALA A 128 22.09 -37.57 -10.15
CA ALA A 128 21.57 -38.36 -9.05
C ALA A 128 22.17 -37.75 -7.79
N TYR A 129 21.45 -36.79 -7.19
CA TYR A 129 21.83 -36.25 -5.91
C TYR A 129 21.94 -37.47 -5.00
N LEU A 130 23.18 -37.67 -4.53
CA LEU A 130 23.68 -38.61 -3.54
C LEU A 130 22.59 -39.20 -2.62
N PRO A 131 22.75 -40.42 -2.08
CA PRO A 131 21.73 -41.05 -1.23
C PRO A 131 21.11 -40.00 -0.31
N SER A 132 19.80 -39.76 -0.46
CA SER A 132 19.17 -38.69 0.28
C SER A 132 19.40 -38.97 1.75
N PHE A 133 19.74 -37.93 2.52
CA PHE A 133 19.68 -38.07 3.96
C PHE A 133 18.29 -38.62 4.32
N PRO A 134 18.19 -39.54 5.30
CA PRO A 134 16.89 -39.94 5.80
C PRO A 134 16.14 -38.66 6.17
N ALA A 135 14.84 -38.62 5.85
CA ALA A 135 14.01 -37.46 6.16
C ALA A 135 14.23 -37.08 7.63
N PRO A 136 14.49 -35.79 7.93
CA PRO A 136 14.72 -35.37 9.30
C PRO A 136 13.49 -35.75 10.13
N TYR A 137 13.74 -36.34 11.29
CA TYR A 137 12.67 -36.62 12.24
C TYR A 137 12.20 -35.28 12.83
N VAL A 138 10.96 -34.90 12.52
CA VAL A 138 10.32 -33.67 13.00
C VAL A 138 9.36 -34.05 14.10
N GLN A 139 9.45 -33.37 15.24
CA GLN A 139 8.56 -33.63 16.37
C GLN A 139 7.26 -32.82 16.22
N PRO A 140 6.13 -33.32 16.73
CA PRO A 140 4.84 -32.62 16.66
C PRO A 140 4.90 -31.17 17.16
N TRP A 141 5.62 -30.89 18.24
CA TRP A 141 5.72 -29.53 18.77
C TRP A 141 6.50 -28.56 17.86
N ASP A 142 7.41 -29.06 17.03
CA ASP A 142 8.15 -28.24 16.08
C ASP A 142 7.25 -27.87 14.90
N VAL A 143 6.43 -28.83 14.42
CA VAL A 143 5.37 -28.58 13.45
C VAL A 143 4.36 -27.56 13.99
N TYR A 144 3.91 -27.73 15.23
CA TYR A 144 2.99 -26.80 15.89
C TYR A 144 3.52 -25.36 15.93
N LYS A 145 4.79 -25.17 16.32
CA LYS A 145 5.44 -23.85 16.34
C LYS A 145 5.46 -23.22 14.95
N GLU A 146 5.76 -23.99 13.92
CA GLU A 146 5.78 -23.50 12.55
C GLU A 146 4.39 -23.16 12.01
N LEU A 147 3.36 -23.97 12.32
CA LEU A 147 1.97 -23.68 11.98
C LEU A 147 1.49 -22.39 12.66
N LEU A 148 1.92 -22.12 13.90
CA LEU A 148 1.68 -20.84 14.57
C LEU A 148 2.45 -19.67 13.97
N ASN A 149 3.48 -19.88 13.16
CA ASN A 149 4.20 -18.81 12.48
C ASN A 149 3.60 -18.45 11.11
N VAL A 150 2.59 -19.21 10.65
CA VAL A 150 1.90 -18.95 9.38
C VAL A 150 1.29 -17.54 9.36
N LYS A 151 1.54 -16.85 8.25
CA LYS A 151 1.05 -15.49 7.98
C LYS A 151 -0.41 -15.53 7.55
N THR A 152 -1.32 -15.25 8.47
CA THR A 152 -2.79 -15.30 8.25
C THR A 152 -3.33 -14.34 7.19
N ARG A 153 -2.55 -13.33 6.78
CA ARG A 153 -2.92 -12.33 5.76
C ARG A 153 -2.38 -12.62 4.36
N LYS A 154 -1.73 -13.76 4.17
CA LYS A 154 -1.26 -14.19 2.84
C LYS A 154 -2.38 -14.94 2.11
N ALA A 155 -2.30 -14.94 0.78
CA ALA A 155 -3.21 -15.71 -0.05
C ALA A 155 -3.08 -17.20 0.29
N ALA A 156 -4.20 -17.92 0.20
CA ALA A 156 -4.21 -19.36 0.35
C ALA A 156 -3.37 -20.03 -0.75
N GLY A 157 -2.88 -21.24 -0.45
CA GLY A 157 -2.16 -22.05 -1.42
C GLY A 157 -3.09 -22.61 -2.51
N PRO A 158 -2.57 -23.50 -3.36
CA PRO A 158 -3.36 -24.17 -4.39
C PRO A 158 -4.49 -25.04 -3.81
N ASP A 159 -4.41 -25.40 -2.52
CA ASP A 159 -5.44 -26.09 -1.75
C ASP A 159 -6.61 -25.19 -1.33
N GLY A 160 -6.48 -23.86 -1.45
CA GLY A 160 -7.50 -22.90 -1.06
C GLY A 160 -7.66 -22.71 0.45
N ILE A 161 -6.80 -23.31 1.28
CA ILE A 161 -6.92 -23.23 2.75
C ILE A 161 -6.29 -21.92 3.25
N PRO A 162 -7.06 -21.03 3.92
CA PRO A 162 -6.50 -19.79 4.46
C PRO A 162 -5.55 -20.06 5.62
N GLY A 163 -4.45 -19.32 5.70
CA GLY A 163 -3.49 -19.43 6.81
C GLY A 163 -4.09 -19.15 8.19
N LYS A 164 -5.27 -18.54 8.27
CA LYS A 164 -6.04 -18.40 9.52
C LYS A 164 -6.55 -19.76 10.03
N ILE A 165 -7.08 -20.59 9.14
CA ILE A 165 -7.59 -21.92 9.45
C ILE A 165 -6.44 -22.84 9.87
N ILE A 166 -5.33 -22.80 9.13
CA ILE A 166 -4.11 -23.56 9.46
C ILE A 166 -3.63 -23.27 10.88
N LYS A 167 -3.70 -22.00 11.29
CA LYS A 167 -3.27 -21.55 12.61
C LYS A 167 -4.26 -21.92 13.72
N GLU A 168 -5.55 -21.94 13.40
CA GLU A 168 -6.63 -22.30 14.31
C GLU A 168 -6.57 -23.80 14.66
N PHE A 169 -6.31 -24.65 13.66
CA PHE A 169 -6.18 -26.10 13.82
C PHE A 169 -4.71 -26.56 13.96
N ALA A 170 -3.81 -25.68 14.40
CA ALA A 170 -2.38 -25.98 14.43
C ALA A 170 -2.06 -27.18 15.34
N TYR A 171 -2.79 -27.34 16.44
CA TYR A 171 -2.57 -28.43 17.39
C TYR A 171 -2.94 -29.78 16.78
N GLU A 172 -4.12 -29.87 16.18
CA GLU A 172 -4.65 -31.06 15.53
C GLU A 172 -3.77 -31.46 14.34
N LEU A 173 -3.39 -30.48 13.51
CA LEU A 173 -2.52 -30.70 12.35
C LEU A 173 -1.12 -31.15 12.77
N SER A 174 -0.61 -30.70 13.91
CA SER A 174 0.73 -31.06 14.38
C SER A 174 0.87 -32.50 14.85
N ALA A 175 -0.23 -33.15 15.24
CA ALA A 175 -0.24 -34.53 15.74
C ALA A 175 -0.44 -35.58 14.62
N ILE A 176 -0.75 -35.14 13.40
CA ILE A 176 -1.08 -36.00 12.25
C ILE A 176 0.14 -36.22 11.33
N VAL A 177 1.18 -35.38 11.45
CA VAL A 177 2.39 -35.37 10.62
C VAL A 177 3.48 -36.23 11.24
#